data_AF-A0A1M5F6R6-F1
#
_entry.id   AF-A0A1M5F6R6-F1
#
_cell.length_a   1.000
_cell.length_b   1.000
_cell.length_c   1.000
_cell.angle_alpha   90.00
_cell.angle_beta   90.00
_cell.angle_gamma   90.00
#
_symmetry.space_group_name_H-M   'P 1'
#
loop_
_entity.id
_entity.type
_entity.pdbx_description
1 polymer ?
#
loop_
_entity_poly.entity_id
_entity_poly.type
_entity_poly.pdbx_seq_one_letter_code
_entity_poly.pdbx_strand_id
1 'polypeptide(L)'
;MRTYDPQEGTELWDLYTKRVGTPPIFTKPSEFQQAFNDYVEWSRNHPILCKEYVKSGPRAGEPYEVERKNLITEAGFCFFIGANSNYIQDRANAFTKDWEEEKDEIALGFLKVVNDIRKFIAEDMDRGAVSGQYDAMYVARLRGLRDQRDVTTAGEKIQGGLSVSVLNHETVNNIQKLKTLKRKPK
;
A
#
# COMPACT_ATOMS: atom_id res chain seq x y z
N MET A 1 24.20 4.00 -21.39
CA MET A 1 23.35 3.21 -20.48
C MET A 1 23.95 3.40 -19.08
N ARG A 2 23.37 4.27 -18.24
CA ARG A 2 23.85 4.43 -16.86
C ARG A 2 23.51 3.13 -16.13
N THR A 3 24.53 2.42 -15.67
CA THR A 3 24.38 1.24 -14.83
C THR A 3 23.68 1.67 -13.54
N TYR A 4 22.75 0.83 -13.11
CA TYR A 4 22.02 0.95 -11.87
C TYR A 4 23.00 1.14 -10.68
N ASP A 5 22.92 2.28 -9.99
CA ASP A 5 23.71 2.57 -8.78
C ASP A 5 22.76 2.64 -7.56
N PRO A 6 22.68 1.59 -6.73
CA PRO A 6 21.78 1.49 -5.59
C PRO A 6 22.12 2.42 -4.41
N GLN A 7 23.28 3.08 -4.38
CA GLN A 7 23.84 3.62 -3.13
C GLN A 7 23.75 5.15 -2.96
N GLU A 8 23.26 5.93 -3.94
CA GLU A 8 23.34 7.39 -3.88
C GLU A 8 22.02 8.14 -3.56
N GLY A 9 21.63 8.21 -2.29
CA GLY A 9 20.59 9.17 -1.84
C GLY A 9 20.08 8.89 -0.44
N THR A 10 20.00 9.94 0.39
CA THR A 10 19.51 9.86 1.79
C THR A 10 18.00 9.68 1.85
N GLU A 11 17.29 10.26 0.89
CA GLU A 11 15.82 10.24 0.80
C GLU A 11 15.37 9.62 -0.53
N LEU A 12 14.21 8.95 -0.50
CA LEU A 12 13.63 8.32 -1.69
C LEU A 12 13.33 9.35 -2.79
N TRP A 13 12.99 10.58 -2.40
CA TRP A 13 12.72 11.68 -3.32
C TRP A 13 13.97 12.12 -4.10
N ASP A 14 15.14 12.12 -3.46
CA ASP A 14 16.41 12.46 -4.12
C ASP A 14 16.77 11.41 -5.17
N LEU A 15 16.56 10.13 -4.84
CA LEU A 15 16.73 9.04 -5.79
C LEU A 15 15.76 9.17 -6.97
N TYR A 16 14.49 9.46 -6.70
CA TYR A 16 13.48 9.64 -7.73
C TYR A 16 13.83 10.78 -8.68
N THR A 17 14.13 11.97 -8.16
CA THR A 17 14.43 13.16 -8.98
C THR A 17 15.66 12.99 -9.87
N LYS A 18 16.67 12.22 -9.43
CA LYS A 18 17.83 11.85 -10.25
C LYS A 18 17.49 10.88 -11.40
N ARG A 19 16.40 10.12 -11.28
CA ARG A 19 16.05 8.98 -12.16
C ARG A 19 14.78 9.22 -13.00
N VAL A 20 13.98 10.23 -12.63
CA VAL A 20 12.70 10.55 -13.28
C VAL A 20 12.89 10.82 -14.78
N GLY A 21 11.97 10.29 -15.59
CA GLY A 21 12.01 10.44 -17.05
C GLY A 21 12.90 9.41 -17.75
N THR A 22 13.71 8.65 -17.02
CA THR A 22 14.52 7.54 -17.55
C THR A 22 14.29 6.25 -16.76
N PRO A 23 13.05 5.72 -16.69
CA PRO A 23 12.80 4.47 -15.98
C PRO A 23 13.60 3.33 -16.65
N PRO A 24 14.19 2.42 -15.87
CA PRO A 24 14.93 1.29 -16.41
C PRO A 24 14.02 0.39 -17.24
N ILE A 25 14.58 -0.12 -18.33
CA ILE A 25 13.96 -1.15 -19.15
C ILE A 25 14.63 -2.47 -18.75
N PHE A 26 13.87 -3.32 -18.07
CA PHE A 26 14.32 -4.66 -17.72
C PHE A 26 14.12 -5.60 -18.90
N THR A 27 15.17 -6.30 -19.28
CA THR A 27 15.13 -7.30 -20.36
C THR A 27 14.91 -8.71 -19.83
N LYS A 28 15.36 -8.96 -18.60
CA LYS A 28 15.22 -10.26 -17.92
C LYS A 28 14.44 -10.11 -16.61
N PRO A 29 13.60 -11.11 -16.25
CA PRO A 29 12.90 -11.11 -14.96
C PRO A 29 13.86 -11.00 -13.76
N SER A 30 15.05 -11.61 -13.86
CA SER A 30 16.08 -11.53 -12.82
C SER A 30 16.60 -10.12 -12.56
N GLU A 31 16.68 -9.27 -13.59
CA GLU A 31 17.12 -7.87 -13.44
C GLU A 31 16.07 -7.06 -12.66
N PHE A 32 14.80 -7.35 -12.92
CA PHE A 32 13.70 -6.70 -12.20
C PHE A 32 13.65 -7.14 -10.73
N GLN A 33 13.86 -8.44 -10.46
CA GLN A 33 13.99 -8.95 -9.09
C GLN A 33 15.20 -8.34 -8.37
N GLN A 34 16.34 -8.20 -9.05
CA GLN A 34 17.53 -7.60 -8.44
C GLN A 34 17.27 -6.14 -8.06
N ALA A 35 16.69 -5.34 -8.96
CA ALA A 35 16.34 -3.94 -8.65
C ALA A 35 15.40 -3.83 -7.44
N PHE A 36 14.48 -4.78 -7.26
CA PHE A 36 13.65 -4.84 -6.06
C PHE A 36 14.46 -5.20 -4.81
N ASN A 37 15.35 -6.19 -4.88
CA ASN A 37 16.20 -6.56 -3.76
C ASN A 37 17.06 -5.38 -3.29
N ASP A 38 17.59 -4.61 -4.24
CA ASP A 38 18.40 -3.45 -3.94
C ASP A 38 17.57 -2.31 -3.31
N TYR A 39 16.31 -2.14 -3.71
CA TYR A 39 15.37 -1.24 -3.03
C TYR A 39 15.08 -1.68 -1.59
N VAL A 40 14.90 -2.99 -1.37
CA VAL A 40 14.72 -3.56 -0.03
C VAL A 40 15.95 -3.31 0.84
N GLU A 41 17.15 -3.52 0.30
CA GLU A 41 18.40 -3.24 1.00
C GLU A 41 18.55 -1.75 1.32
N TRP A 42 18.29 -0.88 0.35
CA TRP A 42 18.27 0.57 0.57
C TRP A 42 17.30 0.94 1.70
N SER A 43 16.07 0.41 1.68
CA SER A 43 15.06 0.67 2.70
C SER A 43 15.48 0.21 4.10
N ARG A 44 16.26 -0.87 4.20
CA ARG A 44 16.79 -1.38 5.49
C ARG A 44 17.94 -0.52 6.02
N ASN A 45 18.75 0.03 5.13
CA ASN A 45 19.89 0.89 5.49
C ASN A 45 19.49 2.35 5.76
N HIS A 46 18.24 2.73 5.47
CA HIS A 46 17.71 4.08 5.68
C HIS A 46 16.46 4.05 6.58
N PRO A 47 16.63 3.74 7.88
CA PRO A 47 15.52 3.78 8.83
C PRO A 47 15.04 5.22 9.08
N ILE A 48 13.79 5.34 9.49
CA ILE A 48 13.17 6.61 9.89
C ILE A 48 13.53 6.88 11.35
N LEU A 49 14.24 7.98 11.61
CA LEU A 49 14.55 8.42 12.97
C LEU A 49 13.33 9.09 13.60
N CYS A 50 12.85 8.53 14.70
CA CYS A 50 11.72 9.04 15.47
C CYS A 50 12.18 9.52 16.84
N LYS A 51 11.80 10.75 17.21
CA LYS A 51 12.00 11.25 18.58
C LYS A 51 10.90 10.74 19.49
N GLU A 52 11.29 10.02 20.53
CA GLU A 52 10.43 9.59 21.63
C GLU A 52 10.91 10.20 22.95
N TYR A 53 10.10 10.09 24.00
CA TYR A 53 10.41 10.64 25.32
C TYR A 53 10.30 9.55 26.38
N VAL A 54 11.24 9.54 27.32
CA VAL A 54 11.24 8.60 28.44
C VAL A 54 9.97 8.80 29.24
N LYS A 55 9.16 7.74 29.38
CA LYS A 55 7.80 7.83 29.94
C LYS A 55 7.75 7.79 31.47
N SER A 56 8.80 7.30 32.13
CA SER A 56 8.83 7.15 33.59
C SER A 56 10.26 7.10 34.15
N GLY A 57 10.37 7.27 35.48
CA GLY A 57 11.64 7.24 36.21
C GLY A 57 12.33 8.61 36.31
N PRO A 58 13.57 8.66 36.86
CA PRO A 58 14.29 9.91 37.10
C PRO A 58 14.62 10.73 35.84
N ARG A 59 14.62 10.06 34.67
CA ARG A 59 14.91 10.64 33.35
C ARG A 59 13.63 10.93 32.54
N ALA A 60 12.45 10.86 33.17
CA ALA A 60 11.19 11.09 32.49
C ALA A 60 11.16 12.48 31.82
N GLY A 61 10.70 12.52 30.57
CA GLY A 61 10.70 13.73 29.75
C GLY A 61 11.99 13.99 28.96
N GLU A 62 13.05 13.18 29.13
CA GLU A 62 14.23 13.27 28.27
C GLU A 62 13.92 12.69 26.88
N PRO A 63 14.30 13.40 25.78
CA PRO A 63 14.15 12.88 24.43
C PRO A 63 15.20 11.79 24.16
N TYR A 64 14.81 10.78 23.41
CA TYR A 64 15.71 9.80 22.81
C TYR A 64 15.24 9.46 21.39
N GLU A 65 16.17 8.97 20.57
CA GLU A 65 15.87 8.61 19.19
C GLU A 65 15.66 7.10 19.08
N VAL A 66 14.64 6.73 18.32
CA VAL A 66 14.31 5.35 17.97
C VAL A 66 14.33 5.23 16.46
N GLU A 67 15.11 4.29 15.97
CA GLU A 67 15.07 3.89 14.57
C GLU A 67 13.81 3.06 14.32
N ARG A 68 13.01 3.51 13.36
CA ARG A 68 11.87 2.76 12.85
C ARG A 68 12.15 2.30 11.43
N LYS A 69 11.74 1.08 11.12
CA LYS A 69 11.91 0.50 9.80
C LYS A 69 11.19 1.35 8.74
N ASN A 70 11.81 1.53 7.58
CA ASN A 70 11.15 2.17 6.45
C ASN A 70 10.09 1.23 5.85
N LEU A 71 8.93 1.75 5.45
CA LEU A 71 7.83 0.94 4.94
C LEU A 71 8.07 0.59 3.47
N ILE A 72 8.24 -0.70 3.19
CA ILE A 72 8.42 -1.19 1.82
C ILE A 72 7.06 -1.22 1.13
N THR A 73 6.91 -0.46 0.04
CA THR A 73 5.68 -0.40 -0.78
C THR A 73 5.96 -0.54 -2.27
N GLU A 74 4.95 -0.93 -3.06
CA GLU A 74 5.04 -0.94 -4.54
C GLU A 74 5.32 0.47 -5.08
N ALA A 75 4.62 1.48 -4.56
CA ALA A 75 4.84 2.86 -4.94
C ALA A 75 6.27 3.31 -4.63
N GLY A 76 6.79 2.96 -3.45
CA GLY A 76 8.17 3.28 -3.08
C GLY A 76 9.19 2.60 -3.97
N PHE A 77 8.95 1.36 -4.41
CA PHE A 77 9.79 0.70 -5.41
C PHE A 77 9.74 1.42 -6.76
N CYS A 78 8.55 1.82 -7.23
CA CYS A 78 8.40 2.62 -8.45
C CYS A 78 9.18 3.93 -8.37
N PHE A 79 9.07 4.66 -7.25
CA PHE A 79 9.84 5.89 -7.01
C PHE A 79 11.34 5.61 -7.03
N PHE A 80 11.77 4.54 -6.36
CA PHE A 80 13.15 4.14 -6.29
C PHE A 80 13.74 3.90 -7.70
N ILE A 81 13.03 3.20 -8.59
CA ILE A 81 13.50 2.99 -9.97
C ILE A 81 13.26 4.20 -10.90
N GLY A 82 12.71 5.31 -10.41
CA GLY A 82 12.40 6.49 -11.22
C GLY A 82 11.20 6.34 -12.15
N ALA A 83 10.34 5.36 -11.88
CA ALA A 83 9.13 5.09 -12.65
C ALA A 83 7.90 5.77 -12.04
N ASN A 84 6.81 5.82 -12.82
CA ASN A 84 5.52 6.29 -12.31
C ASN A 84 4.94 5.27 -11.30
N SER A 85 4.00 5.70 -10.44
CA SER A 85 3.41 4.83 -9.42
C SER A 85 2.67 3.60 -9.98
N ASN A 86 2.20 3.69 -11.23
CA ASN A 86 1.43 2.63 -11.89
C ASN A 86 2.30 1.65 -12.69
N TYR A 87 3.62 1.86 -12.74
CA TYR A 87 4.52 1.16 -13.65
C TYR A 87 4.43 -0.35 -13.50
N ILE A 88 4.42 -0.85 -12.27
CA ILE A 88 4.30 -2.30 -12.00
C ILE A 88 2.99 -2.85 -12.55
N GLN A 89 1.89 -2.13 -12.35
CA GLN A 89 0.58 -2.56 -12.84
C GLN A 89 0.50 -2.50 -14.36
N ASP A 90 0.99 -1.41 -14.97
CA ASP A 90 1.01 -1.23 -16.42
C ASP A 90 1.86 -2.33 -17.09
N ARG A 91 3.04 -2.63 -16.52
CA ARG A 91 3.91 -3.73 -16.99
C ARG A 91 3.26 -5.09 -16.79
N ALA A 92 2.64 -5.35 -15.65
CA ALA A 92 1.94 -6.60 -15.41
C ALA A 92 0.81 -6.81 -16.42
N ASN A 93 0.06 -5.76 -16.77
CA ASN A 93 -0.99 -5.84 -17.79
C ASN A 93 -0.41 -6.16 -19.17
N ALA A 94 0.68 -5.49 -19.56
CA ALA A 94 1.37 -5.76 -20.82
C ALA A 94 1.87 -7.21 -20.91
N PHE A 95 2.60 -7.69 -19.89
CA PHE A 95 3.11 -9.06 -19.87
C PHE A 95 2.00 -10.12 -19.82
N THR A 96 0.86 -9.82 -19.19
CA THR A 96 -0.32 -10.70 -19.23
C THR A 96 -0.82 -10.86 -20.65
N LYS A 97 -0.93 -9.75 -21.39
CA LYS A 97 -1.35 -9.77 -22.79
C LYS A 97 -0.37 -10.57 -23.65
N ASP A 98 0.93 -10.32 -23.52
CA ASP A 98 1.98 -11.00 -24.28
C ASP A 98 1.95 -12.52 -24.02
N TRP A 99 1.73 -12.94 -22.77
CA TRP A 99 1.56 -14.36 -22.43
C TRP A 99 0.26 -14.96 -23.00
N GLU A 100 -0.84 -14.21 -22.97
CA GLU A 100 -2.14 -14.68 -23.48
C GLU A 100 -2.12 -14.87 -25.00
N GLU A 101 -1.56 -13.91 -25.73
CA GLU A 101 -1.52 -13.88 -27.20
C GLU A 101 -0.37 -14.72 -27.78
N GLU A 102 0.85 -14.58 -27.26
CA GLU A 102 2.07 -15.13 -27.88
C GLU A 102 2.69 -16.28 -27.09
N LYS A 103 2.22 -16.55 -25.86
CA LYS A 103 2.80 -17.55 -24.94
C LYS A 103 4.28 -17.29 -24.67
N ASP A 104 4.68 -16.02 -24.58
CA ASP A 104 6.06 -15.63 -24.28
C ASP A 104 6.45 -16.03 -22.83
N GLU A 105 7.41 -16.95 -22.71
CA GLU A 105 7.94 -17.41 -21.43
C GLU A 105 8.66 -16.31 -20.64
N ILE A 106 9.23 -15.31 -21.32
CA ILE A 106 9.87 -14.17 -20.66
C ILE A 106 8.81 -13.32 -19.95
N ALA A 107 7.70 -13.03 -20.63
CA ALA A 107 6.55 -12.35 -20.05
C ALA A 107 5.99 -13.11 -18.83
N LEU A 108 5.85 -14.43 -18.92
CA LEU A 108 5.45 -15.28 -17.78
C LEU A 108 6.44 -15.16 -16.61
N GLY A 109 7.74 -15.14 -16.90
CA GLY A 109 8.80 -14.92 -15.91
C GLY A 109 8.65 -13.58 -15.18
N PHE A 110 8.37 -12.50 -15.90
CA PHE A 110 8.12 -11.19 -15.29
C PHE A 110 6.85 -11.19 -14.41
N LEU A 111 5.76 -11.81 -14.86
CA LEU A 111 4.53 -11.91 -14.06
C LEU A 111 4.78 -12.66 -12.74
N LYS A 112 5.58 -13.73 -12.78
CA LYS A 112 5.98 -14.44 -11.57
C LYS A 112 6.75 -13.54 -10.60
N VAL A 113 7.74 -12.80 -11.09
CA VAL A 113 8.52 -11.84 -10.28
C VAL A 113 7.61 -10.76 -9.68
N VAL A 114 6.69 -10.18 -10.46
CA VAL A 114 5.72 -9.19 -9.94
C VAL A 114 4.90 -9.78 -8.78
N ASN A 115 4.40 -11.01 -8.94
CA ASN A 115 3.64 -11.68 -7.89
C ASN A 115 4.47 -11.98 -6.65
N ASP A 116 5.73 -12.38 -6.82
CA ASP A 116 6.63 -12.67 -5.70
C ASP A 116 7.00 -11.38 -4.94
N ILE A 117 7.25 -10.27 -5.65
CA ILE A 117 7.43 -8.93 -5.06
C ILE A 117 6.21 -8.53 -4.22
N ARG A 118 5.00 -8.67 -4.78
CA ARG A 118 3.75 -8.33 -4.07
C ARG A 118 3.55 -9.15 -2.80
N LYS A 119 3.82 -10.45 -2.86
CA LYS A 119 3.77 -11.33 -1.69
C LYS A 119 4.79 -10.92 -0.64
N PHE A 120 6.03 -10.62 -1.05
CA PHE A 120 7.06 -10.14 -0.15
C PHE A 120 6.64 -8.87 0.58
N ILE A 121 6.13 -7.88 -0.17
CA ILE A 121 5.66 -6.61 0.40
C ILE A 121 4.54 -6.86 1.42
N ALA A 122 3.54 -7.68 1.07
CA ALA A 122 2.45 -8.00 1.99
C ALA A 122 2.93 -8.67 3.28
N GLU A 123 3.82 -9.67 3.16
CA GLU A 123 4.40 -10.37 4.31
C GLU A 123 5.25 -9.45 5.19
N ASP A 124 6.05 -8.57 4.58
CA ASP A 124 6.89 -7.61 5.28
C ASP A 124 6.06 -6.60 6.09
N MET A 125 4.98 -6.11 5.48
CA MET A 125 4.00 -5.25 6.14
C MET A 125 3.30 -5.96 7.31
N ASP A 126 2.88 -7.21 7.12
CA ASP A 126 2.21 -7.99 8.16
C ASP A 126 3.13 -8.24 9.35
N ARG A 127 4.38 -8.66 9.11
CA ARG A 127 5.37 -8.84 10.17
C ARG A 127 5.68 -7.55 10.90
N GLY A 128 5.80 -6.44 10.17
CA GLY A 128 6.03 -5.12 10.76
C GLY A 128 4.84 -4.63 11.60
N ALA A 129 3.61 -4.90 11.16
CA ALA A 129 2.40 -4.57 11.92
C ALA A 129 2.28 -5.42 13.20
N VAL A 130 2.48 -6.74 13.10
CA VAL A 130 2.42 -7.67 14.24
C VAL A 130 3.46 -7.34 15.30
N SER A 131 4.67 -6.92 14.88
CA SER A 131 5.75 -6.53 15.79
C SER A 131 5.65 -5.09 16.32
N GLY A 132 4.63 -4.32 15.91
CA GLY A 132 4.45 -2.93 16.32
C GLY A 132 5.42 -1.93 15.68
N GLN A 133 6.17 -2.34 14.65
CA GLN A 133 7.02 -1.44 13.87
C GLN A 133 6.19 -0.48 13.03
N TYR A 134 5.04 -0.94 12.54
CA TYR A 134 4.06 -0.14 11.80
C TYR A 134 2.72 -0.08 12.53
N ASP A 135 1.95 0.96 12.25
CA ASP A 135 0.55 1.02 12.69
C ASP A 135 -0.28 -0.05 11.96
N ALA A 136 -0.83 -0.99 12.72
CA ALA A 136 -1.55 -2.13 12.18
C ALA A 136 -2.84 -1.73 11.44
N MET A 137 -3.51 -0.66 11.88
CA MET A 137 -4.73 -0.17 11.20
C MET A 137 -4.39 0.47 9.86
N TYR A 138 -3.30 1.23 9.81
CA TYR A 138 -2.79 1.82 8.58
C TYR A 138 -2.40 0.73 7.58
N VAL A 139 -1.62 -0.27 8.01
CA VAL A 139 -1.22 -1.41 7.16
C VAL A 139 -2.44 -2.18 6.66
N ALA A 140 -3.42 -2.46 7.53
CA ALA A 140 -4.64 -3.16 7.12
C ALA A 140 -5.40 -2.40 6.02
N ARG A 141 -5.54 -1.08 6.16
CA ARG A 141 -6.18 -0.23 5.13
C ARG A 141 -5.37 -0.17 3.84
N LEU A 142 -4.06 -0.03 3.94
CA LEU A 142 -3.16 -0.01 2.78
C LEU A 142 -3.22 -1.32 1.99
N ARG A 143 -3.34 -2.45 2.69
CA ARG A 143 -3.55 -3.78 2.11
C ARG A 143 -4.97 -4.02 1.59
N GLY A 144 -5.90 -3.10 1.80
CA GLY A 144 -7.31 -3.25 1.43
C GLY A 144 -8.07 -4.27 2.27
N LEU A 145 -7.55 -4.65 3.46
CA LEU A 145 -8.27 -5.48 4.41
C LEU A 145 -9.45 -4.67 4.95
N ARG A 146 -10.65 -5.25 4.82
CA ARG A 146 -11.89 -4.63 5.28
C ARG A 146 -12.30 -5.24 6.61
N ASP A 147 -12.55 -4.37 7.59
CA ASP A 147 -13.21 -4.77 8.83
C ASP A 147 -14.62 -5.27 8.51
N GLN A 148 -14.87 -6.56 8.71
CA GLN A 148 -16.22 -7.07 8.77
C GLN A 148 -16.76 -6.81 10.18
N ARG A 149 -17.59 -5.77 10.32
CA ARG A 149 -18.35 -5.54 11.54
C ARG A 149 -19.74 -6.12 11.36
N ASP A 150 -20.02 -7.17 12.12
CA ASP A 150 -21.39 -7.65 12.26
C ASP A 150 -22.11 -6.75 13.27
N VAL A 151 -23.03 -5.94 12.77
CA VAL A 151 -23.89 -5.09 13.61
C VAL A 151 -25.25 -5.76 13.61
N THR A 152 -25.46 -6.76 14.46
CA THR A 152 -26.80 -7.29 14.71
C THR A 152 -27.44 -6.51 15.85
N THR A 153 -28.38 -5.62 15.54
CA THR A 153 -29.33 -5.13 16.55
C THR A 153 -30.38 -6.21 16.71
N ALA A 154 -30.41 -6.87 17.87
CA ALA A 154 -31.47 -7.74 18.41
C ALA A 154 -32.70 -7.98 17.48
N GLY A 155 -32.52 -8.74 16.39
CA GLY A 155 -33.62 -9.27 15.57
C GLY A 155 -33.83 -8.73 14.15
N GLU A 156 -33.13 -7.69 13.66
CA GLU A 156 -33.28 -7.25 12.26
C GLU A 156 -31.97 -7.30 11.46
N LYS A 157 -32.05 -7.87 10.25
CA LYS A 157 -30.90 -8.05 9.34
C LYS A 157 -30.42 -6.70 8.80
N ILE A 158 -29.17 -6.33 9.13
CA ILE A 158 -28.48 -5.22 8.48
C ILE A 158 -27.79 -5.76 7.22
N GLN A 159 -28.43 -5.61 6.06
CA GLN A 159 -27.72 -5.69 4.78
C GLN A 159 -27.21 -4.30 4.42
N GLY A 160 -25.89 -4.21 4.19
CA GLY A 160 -25.13 -2.98 4.01
C GLY A 160 -25.81 -1.92 3.13
N GLY A 161 -26.04 -0.76 3.74
CA GLY A 161 -26.39 0.50 3.10
C GLY A 161 -26.19 1.61 4.14
N LEU A 162 -25.59 2.74 3.73
CA LEU A 162 -25.22 3.89 4.58
C LEU A 162 -26.15 4.09 5.80
N SER A 163 -25.62 3.94 7.01
CA SER A 163 -26.30 4.39 8.22
C SER A 163 -26.23 5.91 8.32
N VAL A 164 -27.25 6.61 7.82
CA VAL A 164 -27.46 8.02 8.18
C VAL A 164 -28.05 8.02 9.58
N SER A 165 -27.24 8.31 10.60
CA SER A 165 -27.73 8.59 11.94
C SER A 165 -28.38 9.98 11.92
N VAL A 166 -29.71 10.00 11.78
CA VAL A 166 -30.50 11.23 11.80
C VAL A 166 -30.77 11.59 13.26
N LEU A 167 -30.14 12.66 13.76
CA LEU A 167 -30.32 13.16 15.13
C LEU A 167 -31.66 13.88 15.36
N ASN A 168 -32.52 14.03 14.34
CA ASN A 168 -33.74 14.84 14.41
C ASN A 168 -35.02 14.09 13.98
N HIS A 169 -35.99 14.04 14.90
CA HIS A 169 -37.31 13.43 14.73
C HIS A 169 -38.10 13.96 13.52
N GLU A 170 -37.90 15.23 13.14
CA GLU A 170 -38.63 15.84 12.02
C GLU A 170 -38.21 15.25 10.66
N THR A 171 -36.93 14.95 10.50
CA THR A 171 -36.39 14.40 9.25
C THR A 171 -36.90 12.96 9.04
N VAL A 172 -37.16 12.21 10.12
CA VAL A 172 -37.79 10.87 10.06
C VAL A 172 -39.19 10.95 9.44
N ASN A 173 -40.00 11.91 9.88
CA ASN A 173 -41.36 12.11 9.37
C ASN A 173 -41.37 12.48 7.87
N ASN A 174 -40.40 13.30 7.44
CA ASN A 174 -40.31 13.71 6.04
C ASN A 174 -39.85 12.55 5.12
N ILE A 175 -38.94 11.69 5.58
CA ILE A 175 -38.52 10.51 4.83
C ILE A 175 -39.68 9.51 4.70
N GLN A 176 -40.50 9.33 5.73
CA GLN A 176 -41.68 8.45 5.66
C GLN A 176 -42.70 8.95 4.63
N LYS A 177 -42.95 10.27 4.58
CA LYS A 177 -43.82 10.88 3.55
C LYS A 177 -43.30 10.69 2.13
N LEU A 178 -41.99 10.73 1.92
CA LEU A 178 -41.38 10.52 0.60
C LEU A 178 -41.47 9.05 0.15
N LYS A 179 -41.36 8.09 1.09
CA LYS A 179 -41.51 6.66 0.78
C LYS A 179 -42.93 6.28 0.37
N THR A 180 -43.95 6.94 0.93
CA THR A 180 -45.36 6.68 0.56
C THR A 180 -45.72 7.29 -0.80
N LEU A 181 -45.11 8.42 -1.19
CA LEU A 181 -45.33 9.05 -2.49
C LEU A 181 -44.79 8.24 -3.67
N LYS A 182 -43.64 7.57 -3.53
CA LYS A 182 -43.04 6.73 -4.59
C LYS A 182 -43.82 5.45 -4.92
N ARG A 183 -44.78 5.05 -4.07
CA ARG A 183 -45.51 3.78 -4.17
C ARG A 183 -46.83 3.85 -4.94
N LYS A 184 -47.18 5.00 -5.54
CA LYS A 184 -48.30 5.08 -6.51
C LYS A 184 -47.76 5.00 -7.94
N PRO A 185 -47.69 3.81 -8.57
CA PRO A 185 -47.64 3.73 -10.02
C PRO A 185 -49.00 4.21 -10.59
N LYS A 186 -48.96 5.05 -11.62
CA LYS A 186 -50.07 5.20 -12.57
C LYS A 186 -50.04 4.03 -13.53
#